data_AF-A0A2V9S7H1-F1
#
_entry.id   AF-A0A2V9S7H1-F1
#
_cell.length_a   1.000
_cell.length_b   1.000
_cell.length_c   1.000
_cell.angle_alpha   90.00
_cell.angle_beta   90.00
_cell.angle_gamma   90.00
#
_symmetry.space_group_name_H-M   'P 1'
#
loop_
_entity.id
_entity.type
_entity.pdbx_description
1 polymer ?
#
loop_
_entity_poly.entity_id
_entity_poly.type
_entity_poly.pdbx_seq_one_letter_code
_entity_poly.pdbx_strand_id
1 'polypeptide(L)'
;MTELSTIYDYMRANAGLLGTRILREYPALQQFDDPISPRIEGFLRRPFPAQTIAIMGLAKRWQQARTGMVVAECGTGKTLISLGAIEVHSEGRPFTALAMVPPHLVEKWAREAFLTLPRVRVFLIDDLRNGGDENKAHGVNEVRLRQGRIVREGFQTSLSEMRLRRASSSPKRWLSLCGRPSLFLVGRERAKLGYFWRHAYCVPRSGPYLGCVLNAETGKPVIVDESRLTVARV
;
A
#
# COMPACT_ATOMS: atom_id res chain seq x y z
N MET A 1 -18.38 25.12 -42.11
CA MET A 1 -17.94 24.68 -40.77
C MET A 1 -19.17 24.24 -40.02
N THR A 2 -19.20 23.01 -39.51
CA THR A 2 -20.30 22.53 -38.67
C THR A 2 -20.39 23.43 -37.44
N GLU A 3 -21.58 23.96 -37.17
CA GLU A 3 -21.81 24.86 -36.05
C GLU A 3 -21.59 24.10 -34.73
N LEU A 4 -20.66 24.56 -33.90
CA LEU A 4 -20.32 23.93 -32.62
C LEU A 4 -21.27 24.48 -31.54
N SER A 5 -22.48 23.92 -31.46
CA SER A 5 -23.52 24.39 -30.54
C SER A 5 -23.50 23.68 -29.19
N THR A 6 -22.88 22.50 -29.09
CA THR A 6 -22.76 21.74 -27.83
C THR A 6 -21.32 21.35 -27.50
N ILE A 7 -21.08 21.00 -26.24
CA ILE A 7 -19.78 20.45 -25.80
C ILE A 7 -19.42 19.16 -26.54
N TYR A 8 -20.41 18.35 -26.91
CA TYR A 8 -20.19 17.11 -27.66
C TYR A 8 -19.68 17.40 -29.07
N ASP A 9 -20.21 18.42 -29.73
CA ASP A 9 -19.76 18.83 -31.07
C ASP A 9 -18.34 19.37 -31.02
N TYR A 10 -18.03 20.19 -30.01
CA TYR A 10 -16.67 20.67 -29.76
C TYR A 10 -15.70 19.51 -29.52
N MET A 11 -16.05 18.55 -28.65
CA MET A 11 -15.20 17.40 -28.34
C MET A 11 -14.96 16.52 -29.57
N ARG A 12 -15.98 16.24 -30.39
CA ARG A 12 -15.82 15.45 -31.63
C ARG A 12 -14.95 16.17 -32.65
N ALA A 13 -15.20 17.45 -32.88
CA ALA A 13 -14.44 18.24 -33.86
C ALA A 13 -12.97 18.42 -33.46
N ASN A 14 -12.67 18.49 -32.17
CA ASN A 14 -11.33 18.78 -31.65
C ASN A 14 -10.63 17.59 -30.96
N ALA A 15 -11.19 16.38 -31.01
CA ALA A 15 -10.66 15.21 -30.28
C ALA A 15 -9.17 14.95 -30.56
N GLY A 16 -8.75 15.02 -31.83
CA GLY A 16 -7.35 14.82 -32.21
C GLY A 16 -6.40 15.88 -31.65
N LEU A 17 -6.82 17.16 -31.67
CA LEU A 17 -6.05 18.27 -31.11
C LEU A 17 -5.93 18.13 -29.59
N LEU A 18 -7.05 17.83 -28.91
CA LEU A 18 -7.09 17.60 -27.46
C LEU A 18 -6.18 16.43 -27.07
N GLY A 19 -6.26 15.30 -27.79
CA GLY A 19 -5.39 14.14 -27.55
C GLY A 19 -3.91 14.49 -27.69
N THR A 20 -3.54 15.19 -28.77
CA THR A 20 -2.15 15.62 -29.00
C THR A 20 -1.66 16.55 -27.88
N ARG A 21 -2.50 17.48 -27.45
CA ARG A 21 -2.16 18.42 -26.37
C ARG A 21 -2.00 17.71 -25.03
N ILE A 22 -2.86 16.75 -24.70
CA ILE A 22 -2.74 15.94 -23.48
C ILE A 22 -1.42 15.18 -23.46
N LEU A 23 -1.04 14.55 -24.57
CA LEU A 23 0.23 13.82 -24.65
C LEU A 23 1.45 14.75 -24.54
N ARG A 24 1.34 15.99 -25.03
CA ARG A 24 2.40 17.00 -24.93
C ARG A 24 2.53 17.57 -23.51
N GLU A 25 1.41 17.86 -22.85
CA GLU A 25 1.38 18.46 -21.51
C GLU A 25 1.62 17.42 -20.40
N TYR A 26 1.17 16.18 -20.61
CA TYR A 26 1.25 15.09 -19.65
C TYR A 26 1.94 13.87 -20.29
N PRO A 27 3.24 13.96 -20.61
CA PRO A 27 3.98 12.85 -21.18
C PRO A 27 3.98 11.67 -20.20
N ALA A 28 3.94 10.44 -20.74
CA ALA A 28 4.04 9.25 -19.92
C ALA A 28 5.37 9.22 -19.14
N LEU A 29 5.29 8.93 -17.84
CA LEU A 29 6.49 8.86 -16.98
C LEU A 29 7.42 7.70 -17.38
N GLN A 30 6.85 6.62 -17.90
CA GLN A 30 7.57 5.49 -18.46
C GLN A 30 7.23 5.39 -19.95
N GLN A 31 8.22 5.60 -20.81
CA GLN A 31 8.17 5.33 -22.24
C GLN A 31 8.51 3.85 -22.52
N PHE A 32 8.25 3.38 -23.73
CA PHE A 32 8.51 1.99 -24.13
C PHE A 32 10.01 1.64 -24.17
N ASP A 33 10.85 2.61 -24.56
CA ASP A 33 12.31 2.44 -24.70
C ASP A 33 13.07 2.80 -23.42
N ASP A 34 12.36 3.26 -22.38
CA ASP A 34 12.97 3.58 -21.10
C ASP A 34 13.55 2.30 -20.45
N PRO A 35 14.69 2.41 -19.75
CA PRO A 35 15.27 1.28 -19.06
C PRO A 35 14.29 0.70 -18.03
N ILE A 36 14.24 -0.63 -18.00
CA ILE A 36 13.45 -1.40 -17.04
C ILE A 36 14.32 -1.74 -15.83
N SER A 37 13.75 -1.70 -14.63
CA SER A 37 14.48 -2.09 -13.43
C SER A 37 14.89 -3.57 -13.49
N PRO A 38 16.16 -3.92 -13.24
CA PRO A 38 16.61 -5.32 -13.22
C PRO A 38 15.92 -6.14 -12.11
N ARG A 39 15.27 -5.48 -11.14
CA ARG A 39 14.49 -6.15 -10.08
C ARG A 39 13.34 -6.98 -10.64
N ILE A 40 12.80 -6.63 -11.80
CA ILE A 40 11.71 -7.38 -12.44
C ILE A 40 12.16 -8.80 -12.81
N GLU A 41 13.44 -9.00 -13.12
CA GLU A 41 14.01 -10.33 -13.40
C GLU A 41 13.99 -11.25 -12.17
N GLY A 42 13.97 -10.66 -10.97
CA GLY A 42 13.88 -11.40 -9.71
C GLY A 42 12.47 -11.90 -9.38
N PHE A 43 11.44 -11.52 -10.14
CA PHE A 43 10.08 -11.95 -9.86
C PHE A 43 9.90 -13.44 -10.18
N LEU A 44 9.10 -14.13 -9.35
CA LEU A 44 8.78 -15.55 -9.55
C LEU A 44 7.87 -15.78 -10.75
N ARG A 45 7.13 -14.73 -11.15
CA ARG A 45 6.31 -14.70 -12.35
C ARG A 45 6.72 -13.52 -13.22
N ARG A 46 7.00 -13.78 -14.49
CA ARG A 46 7.34 -12.74 -15.47
C ARG A 46 6.12 -11.88 -15.79
N PRO A 47 6.17 -10.55 -15.57
CA PRO A 47 5.10 -9.65 -16.02
C PRO A 47 5.04 -9.58 -17.56
N PHE A 48 3.84 -9.35 -18.09
CA PHE A 48 3.68 -8.99 -19.50
C PHE A 48 4.25 -7.58 -19.78
N PRO A 49 4.63 -7.25 -21.03
CA PRO A 49 5.20 -5.95 -21.36
C PRO A 49 4.37 -4.75 -20.87
N ALA A 50 3.05 -4.78 -21.05
CA ALA A 50 2.16 -3.72 -20.56
C ALA A 50 2.14 -3.62 -19.03
N GLN A 51 2.24 -4.75 -18.31
CA GLN A 51 2.34 -4.76 -16.84
C GLN A 51 3.67 -4.18 -16.38
N THR A 52 4.77 -4.50 -17.08
CA THR A 52 6.10 -3.93 -16.82
C THR A 52 6.09 -2.41 -16.95
N ILE A 53 5.49 -1.87 -18.00
CA ILE A 53 5.37 -0.41 -18.19
C ILE A 53 4.57 0.21 -17.05
N ALA A 54 3.44 -0.40 -16.65
CA ALA A 54 2.63 0.07 -15.53
C ALA A 54 3.39 0.03 -14.19
N ILE A 55 4.17 -1.04 -13.94
CA ILE A 55 5.03 -1.18 -12.76
C ILE A 55 6.05 -0.05 -12.71
N MET A 56 6.79 0.17 -13.81
CA MET A 56 7.84 1.19 -13.88
C MET A 56 7.25 2.60 -13.79
N GLY A 57 6.13 2.86 -14.46
CA GLY A 57 5.41 4.13 -14.39
C GLY A 57 4.92 4.44 -12.98
N LEU A 58 4.42 3.45 -12.24
CA LEU A 58 3.99 3.63 -10.86
C LEU A 58 5.19 3.87 -9.92
N ALA A 59 6.29 3.14 -10.11
CA ALA A 59 7.51 3.36 -9.34
C ALA A 59 8.10 4.77 -9.55
N LYS A 60 8.16 5.25 -10.81
CA LYS A 60 8.55 6.62 -11.16
C LYS A 60 7.60 7.66 -10.58
N ARG A 61 6.28 7.39 -10.60
CA ARG A 61 5.29 8.26 -9.98
C ARG A 61 5.56 8.46 -8.49
N TRP A 62 5.97 7.40 -7.78
CA TRP A 62 6.30 7.50 -6.36
C TRP A 62 7.58 8.28 -6.05
N GLN A 63 8.47 8.48 -7.03
CA GLN A 63 9.61 9.39 -6.88
C GLN A 63 9.19 10.87 -6.93
N GLN A 64 8.10 11.18 -7.64
CA GLN A 64 7.61 12.56 -7.82
C GLN A 64 6.44 12.92 -6.89
N ALA A 65 5.69 11.92 -6.41
CA ALA A 65 4.49 12.11 -5.61
C ALA A 65 4.31 10.99 -4.58
N ARG A 66 3.58 11.25 -3.51
CA ARG A 66 3.32 10.24 -2.46
C ARG A 66 2.21 9.24 -2.80
N THR A 67 1.55 9.41 -3.96
CA THR A 67 0.39 8.62 -4.37
C THR A 67 0.45 8.29 -5.86
N GLY A 68 -0.13 7.15 -6.22
CA GLY A 68 -0.30 6.69 -7.59
C GLY A 68 -1.54 5.82 -7.71
N MET A 69 -2.14 5.78 -8.90
CA MET A 69 -3.37 5.06 -9.16
C MET A 69 -3.18 4.15 -10.37
N VAL A 70 -3.58 2.89 -10.23
CA VAL A 70 -3.58 1.91 -11.33
C VAL A 70 -5.02 1.62 -11.70
N VAL A 71 -5.46 2.12 -12.85
CA VAL A 71 -6.78 1.87 -13.42
C VAL A 71 -6.62 0.93 -14.61
N ALA A 72 -7.24 -0.24 -14.53
CA ALA A 72 -7.16 -1.26 -15.58
C ALA A 72 -8.36 -2.22 -15.49
N GLU A 73 -8.68 -2.85 -16.62
CA GLU A 73 -9.74 -3.86 -16.72
C GLU A 73 -9.52 -5.06 -15.79
N CYS A 74 -10.60 -5.82 -15.56
CA CYS A 74 -10.53 -7.09 -14.84
C CYS A 74 -9.68 -8.08 -15.65
N GLY A 75 -8.77 -8.79 -14.98
CA GLY A 75 -7.87 -9.75 -15.63
C GLY A 75 -6.48 -9.20 -16.01
N THR A 76 -6.27 -7.88 -16.06
CA THR A 76 -4.96 -7.27 -16.42
C THR A 76 -3.83 -7.51 -15.41
N GLY A 77 -4.10 -8.16 -14.27
CA GLY A 77 -3.09 -8.47 -13.26
C GLY A 77 -2.73 -7.29 -12.36
N LYS A 78 -3.71 -6.48 -11.95
CA LYS A 78 -3.53 -5.33 -11.04
C LYS A 78 -2.75 -5.67 -9.78
N THR A 79 -3.00 -6.82 -9.16
CA THR A 79 -2.26 -7.28 -7.97
C THR A 79 -0.77 -7.46 -8.27
N LEU A 80 -0.42 -8.09 -9.39
CA LEU A 80 0.97 -8.25 -9.84
C LEU A 80 1.61 -6.89 -10.09
N ILE A 81 0.90 -5.97 -10.76
CA ILE A 81 1.39 -4.60 -11.01
C ILE A 81 1.69 -3.88 -9.68
N SER A 82 0.76 -3.92 -8.72
CA SER A 82 0.94 -3.29 -7.41
C SER A 82 2.11 -3.86 -6.63
N LEU A 83 2.22 -5.19 -6.55
CA LEU A 83 3.32 -5.87 -5.85
C LEU A 83 4.67 -5.58 -6.52
N GLY A 84 4.72 -5.67 -7.85
CA GLY A 84 5.94 -5.40 -8.62
C GLY A 84 6.40 -3.95 -8.48
N ALA A 85 5.48 -2.99 -8.47
CA ALA A 85 5.82 -1.58 -8.27
C ALA A 85 6.41 -1.32 -6.88
N ILE A 86 5.88 -1.97 -5.83
CA ILE A 86 6.44 -1.86 -4.47
C ILE A 86 7.86 -2.41 -4.43
N GLU A 87 8.09 -3.59 -5.00
CA GLU A 87 9.42 -4.21 -5.06
C GLU A 87 10.42 -3.36 -5.86
N VAL A 88 10.03 -2.84 -7.02
CA VAL A 88 10.88 -1.94 -7.83
C VAL A 88 11.20 -0.66 -7.08
N HIS A 89 10.20 -0.01 -6.47
CA HIS A 89 10.37 1.22 -5.71
C HIS A 89 11.21 1.02 -4.43
N SER A 90 11.24 -0.20 -3.87
CA SER A 90 12.07 -0.51 -2.70
C SER A 90 13.58 -0.45 -2.98
N GLU A 91 13.99 -0.57 -4.25
CA GLU A 91 15.39 -0.60 -4.69
C GLU A 91 16.22 -1.73 -4.02
N GLY A 92 15.55 -2.78 -3.52
CA GLY A 92 16.16 -3.89 -2.79
C GLY A 92 16.29 -3.67 -1.29
N ARG A 93 15.80 -2.53 -0.77
CA ARG A 93 15.62 -2.36 0.67
C ARG A 93 14.42 -3.19 1.13
N PRO A 94 14.46 -3.81 2.32
CA PRO A 94 13.27 -4.46 2.85
C PRO A 94 12.15 -3.42 3.04
N PHE A 95 10.93 -3.77 2.61
CA PHE A 95 9.76 -2.92 2.80
C PHE A 95 8.73 -3.59 3.71
N THR A 96 7.83 -2.77 4.23
CA THR A 96 6.61 -3.22 4.91
C THR A 96 5.42 -2.55 4.23
N ALA A 97 4.56 -3.34 3.61
CA ALA A 97 3.38 -2.88 2.90
C ALA A 97 2.10 -3.37 3.59
N LEU A 98 1.03 -2.58 3.51
CA LEU A 98 -0.31 -2.96 3.95
C LEU A 98 -1.24 -2.90 2.74
N ALA A 99 -1.92 -4.00 2.44
CA ALA A 99 -2.99 -4.04 1.45
C ALA A 99 -4.34 -4.25 2.15
N MET A 100 -5.25 -3.30 1.90
CA MET A 100 -6.65 -3.44 2.25
C MET A 100 -7.40 -3.96 1.04
N VAL A 101 -8.07 -5.11 1.18
CA VAL A 101 -8.66 -5.82 0.04
C VAL A 101 -10.09 -6.25 0.33
N PRO A 102 -10.93 -6.52 -0.68
CA PRO A 102 -12.24 -7.13 -0.45
C PRO A 102 -12.12 -8.41 0.40
N PRO A 103 -13.02 -8.65 1.39
CA PRO A 103 -12.83 -9.70 2.40
C PRO A 103 -12.58 -11.11 1.82
N HIS A 104 -13.26 -11.46 0.73
CA HIS A 104 -13.14 -12.75 0.06
C HIS A 104 -11.86 -12.89 -0.80
N LEU A 105 -11.08 -11.82 -0.97
CA LEU A 105 -9.86 -11.80 -1.78
C LEU A 105 -8.57 -11.78 -0.96
N VAL A 106 -8.65 -11.78 0.37
CA VAL A 106 -7.48 -11.70 1.26
C VAL A 106 -6.50 -12.84 0.98
N GLU A 107 -6.97 -14.09 1.00
CA GLU A 107 -6.11 -15.25 0.74
C GLU A 107 -5.67 -15.33 -0.73
N LYS A 108 -6.48 -14.83 -1.67
CA LYS A 108 -6.08 -14.71 -3.07
C LYS A 108 -4.88 -13.77 -3.22
N TRP A 109 -4.92 -12.60 -2.57
CA TRP A 109 -3.79 -11.66 -2.56
C TRP A 109 -2.54 -12.26 -1.93
N ALA A 110 -2.68 -13.03 -0.85
CA ALA A 110 -1.55 -13.75 -0.26
C ALA A 110 -0.93 -14.74 -1.26
N ARG A 111 -1.76 -15.51 -1.98
CA ARG A 111 -1.29 -16.42 -3.02
C ARG A 111 -0.57 -15.68 -4.15
N GLU A 112 -1.14 -14.60 -4.66
CA GLU A 112 -0.52 -13.77 -5.71
C GLU A 112 0.83 -13.20 -5.24
N ALA A 113 0.95 -12.78 -3.98
CA ALA A 113 2.21 -12.30 -3.42
C ALA A 113 3.30 -13.39 -3.43
N PHE A 114 2.97 -14.61 -2.98
CA PHE A 114 3.90 -15.75 -3.02
C PHE A 114 4.27 -16.19 -4.42
N LEU A 115 3.38 -16.01 -5.41
CA LEU A 115 3.65 -16.34 -6.81
C LEU A 115 4.37 -15.22 -7.57
N THR A 116 4.46 -14.02 -7.01
CA THR A 116 5.05 -12.85 -7.68
C THR A 116 6.41 -12.48 -7.10
N LEU A 117 6.50 -12.33 -5.77
CA LEU A 117 7.67 -11.74 -5.12
C LEU A 117 8.53 -12.81 -4.43
N PRO A 118 9.86 -12.82 -4.65
CA PRO A 118 10.75 -13.75 -3.97
C PRO A 118 10.89 -13.38 -2.48
N ARG A 119 10.90 -14.39 -1.60
CA ARG A 119 11.23 -14.25 -0.17
C ARG A 119 10.32 -13.31 0.64
N VAL A 120 9.18 -12.89 0.09
CA VAL A 120 8.18 -12.07 0.80
C VAL A 120 7.60 -12.84 1.98
N ARG A 121 7.42 -12.15 3.11
CA ARG A 121 6.64 -12.65 4.25
C ARG A 121 5.26 -12.02 4.20
N VAL A 122 4.22 -12.84 4.25
CA VAL A 122 2.84 -12.37 4.18
C VAL A 122 2.16 -12.62 5.51
N PHE A 123 1.44 -11.61 5.99
CA PHE A 123 0.73 -11.64 7.27
C PHE A 123 -0.74 -11.30 7.02
N LEU A 124 -1.65 -12.13 7.53
CA LEU A 124 -3.08 -11.83 7.54
C LEU A 124 -3.44 -11.19 8.88
N ILE A 125 -4.16 -10.07 8.81
CA ILE A 125 -4.80 -9.47 9.98
C ILE A 125 -6.20 -10.08 10.08
N ASP A 126 -6.32 -11.15 10.85
CA ASP A 126 -7.56 -11.90 11.02
C ASP A 126 -8.52 -11.21 12.00
N ASP A 127 -7.98 -10.50 13.00
CA ASP A 127 -8.74 -9.53 13.79
C ASP A 127 -7.87 -8.36 14.29
N LEU A 128 -8.55 -7.34 14.80
CA LEU A 128 -7.93 -6.18 15.47
C LEU A 128 -8.07 -6.25 17.00
N ARG A 129 -8.86 -7.19 17.51
CA ARG A 129 -9.20 -7.35 18.92
C ARG A 129 -8.89 -8.79 19.30
N ASN A 130 -7.91 -8.97 20.18
CA ASN A 130 -7.56 -10.28 20.70
C ASN A 130 -8.78 -10.85 21.46
N GLY A 131 -9.29 -12.02 21.07
CA GLY A 131 -10.29 -12.78 21.85
C GLY A 131 -11.71 -12.78 21.28
N GLY A 132 -11.87 -13.27 20.05
CA GLY A 132 -13.18 -13.61 19.49
C GLY A 132 -13.53 -15.08 19.71
N ASP A 133 -14.12 -15.72 18.68
CA ASP A 133 -14.37 -17.16 18.62
C ASP A 133 -13.06 -17.95 18.58
N GLU A 134 -12.75 -18.71 19.64
CA GLU A 134 -11.51 -19.48 19.82
C GLU A 134 -11.20 -20.44 18.65
N ASN A 135 -12.20 -20.84 17.88
CA ASN A 135 -12.02 -21.72 16.72
C ASN A 135 -11.55 -20.97 15.46
N LYS A 136 -11.41 -19.65 15.52
CA LYS A 136 -10.95 -18.82 14.40
C LYS A 136 -9.55 -18.28 14.66
N ALA A 137 -8.85 -18.01 13.57
CA ALA A 137 -7.56 -17.35 13.65
C ALA A 137 -7.72 -15.93 14.22
N HIS A 138 -6.80 -15.56 15.12
CA HIS A 138 -6.84 -14.29 15.84
C HIS A 138 -5.57 -13.46 15.62
N GLY A 139 -5.70 -12.14 15.77
CA GLY A 139 -4.58 -11.21 15.64
C GLY A 139 -3.97 -11.17 14.24
N VAL A 140 -2.64 -11.19 14.21
CA VAL A 140 -1.80 -11.08 13.03
C VAL A 140 -1.01 -12.37 12.85
N ASN A 141 -1.31 -13.08 11.76
CA ASN A 141 -0.77 -14.41 11.49
C ASN A 141 0.10 -14.40 10.24
N GLU A 142 1.35 -14.83 10.36
CA GLU A 142 2.13 -15.20 9.20
C GLU A 142 1.48 -16.37 8.47
N VAL A 143 1.48 -16.29 7.14
CA VAL A 143 0.93 -17.34 6.29
C VAL A 143 1.97 -17.95 5.36
N ARG A 144 1.68 -19.13 4.87
CA ARG A 144 2.45 -19.86 3.86
C ARG A 144 1.53 -20.36 2.76
N LEU A 145 2.07 -20.53 1.56
CA LEU A 145 1.41 -21.23 0.47
C LEU A 145 1.81 -22.71 0.51
N ARG A 146 0.85 -23.59 0.79
CA ARG A 146 1.02 -25.06 0.80
C ARG A 146 -0.01 -25.69 -0.12
N GLN A 147 0.44 -26.45 -1.12
CA GLN A 147 -0.46 -27.14 -2.07
C GLN A 147 -1.57 -26.23 -2.65
N GLY A 148 -1.21 -24.98 -2.99
CA GLY A 148 -2.15 -23.98 -3.54
C GLY A 148 -3.07 -23.27 -2.51
N ARG A 149 -3.02 -23.67 -1.25
CA ARG A 149 -3.82 -23.10 -0.15
C ARG A 149 -2.99 -22.22 0.77
N ILE A 150 -3.63 -21.20 1.32
CA ILE A 150 -3.03 -20.34 2.33
C ILE A 150 -3.25 -20.97 3.69
N VAL A 151 -2.16 -21.26 4.39
CA VAL A 151 -2.19 -21.80 5.75
C VAL A 151 -1.53 -20.80 6.68
N ARG A 152 -2.07 -20.67 7.90
CA ARG A 152 -1.52 -19.80 8.95
C ARG A 152 -0.46 -20.60 9.69
N GLU A 153 0.80 -20.35 9.31
CA GLU A 153 1.96 -21.12 9.75
C GLU A 153 3.13 -20.14 9.89
N GLY A 154 3.69 -20.02 11.09
CA GLY A 154 4.82 -19.15 11.36
C GLY A 154 4.56 -18.18 12.50
N PHE A 155 5.09 -16.97 12.37
CA PHE A 155 5.03 -15.95 13.42
C PHE A 155 3.58 -15.49 13.66
N GLN A 156 3.14 -15.60 14.92
CA GLN A 156 1.86 -15.09 15.40
C GLN A 156 2.11 -13.95 16.37
N THR A 157 1.32 -12.88 16.25
CA THR A 157 1.40 -11.69 17.10
C THR A 157 0.06 -10.99 17.11
N SER A 158 -0.11 -9.99 17.98
CA SER A 158 -1.20 -9.02 17.89
C SER A 158 -0.70 -7.64 17.41
N LEU A 159 -1.61 -6.80 16.90
CA LEU A 159 -1.30 -5.40 16.60
C LEU A 159 -0.83 -4.63 17.84
N SER A 160 -1.40 -4.95 19.01
CA SER A 160 -0.97 -4.41 20.30
C SER A 160 0.49 -4.74 20.56
N GLU A 161 0.91 -6.01 20.41
CA GLU A 161 2.29 -6.42 20.62
C GLU A 161 3.26 -5.83 19.61
N MET A 162 2.85 -5.68 18.35
CA MET A 162 3.64 -5.02 17.32
C MET A 162 3.85 -3.53 17.62
N ARG A 163 2.84 -2.86 18.19
CA ARG A 163 2.91 -1.45 18.61
C ARG A 163 3.81 -1.25 19.82
N LEU A 164 3.86 -2.20 20.76
CA LEU A 164 4.60 -2.04 22.02
C LEU A 164 6.08 -1.76 21.77
N ARG A 165 6.50 -0.56 22.19
CA ARG A 165 7.90 -0.16 22.33
C ARG A 165 8.42 -0.87 23.58
N ARG A 166 9.06 -2.02 23.42
CA ARG A 166 9.81 -2.66 24.52
C ARG A 166 11.14 -1.90 24.67
N ALA A 167 12.28 -2.57 24.53
CA ALA A 167 13.60 -1.93 24.59
C ALA A 167 13.97 -1.07 23.36
N SER A 168 13.15 -1.03 22.30
CA SER A 168 13.43 -0.30 21.05
C SER A 168 12.15 0.24 20.39
N SER A 169 12.29 1.09 19.36
CA SER A 169 11.14 1.59 18.58
C SER A 169 10.46 0.46 17.80
N SER A 170 9.15 0.58 17.56
CA SER A 170 8.37 -0.43 16.83
C SER A 170 8.98 -0.78 15.46
N PRO A 171 9.44 0.18 14.62
CA PRO A 171 10.11 -0.16 13.36
C PRO A 171 11.43 -0.93 13.53
N LYS A 172 12.27 -0.57 14.51
CA LYS A 172 13.54 -1.28 14.78
C LYS A 172 13.28 -2.71 15.25
N ARG A 173 12.30 -2.88 16.15
CA ARG A 173 11.86 -4.19 16.62
C ARG A 173 11.29 -5.02 15.46
N TRP A 174 10.45 -4.42 14.62
CA TRP A 174 9.92 -5.10 13.44
C TRP A 174 11.04 -5.57 12.52
N LEU A 175 12.00 -4.72 12.19
CA LEU A 175 13.16 -5.08 11.37
C LEU A 175 13.98 -6.24 11.99
N SER A 176 14.12 -6.29 13.32
CA SER A 176 14.78 -7.43 13.99
C SER A 176 14.01 -8.74 13.87
N LEU A 177 12.67 -8.69 13.80
CA LEU A 177 11.81 -9.87 13.64
C LEU A 177 11.61 -10.23 12.16
N CYS A 178 11.70 -9.24 11.28
CA CYS A 178 11.35 -9.32 9.87
C CYS A 178 12.24 -8.38 9.04
N GLY A 179 13.47 -8.81 8.76
CA GLY A 179 14.41 -8.10 7.88
C GLY A 179 14.15 -8.32 6.38
N ARG A 180 13.00 -8.91 6.01
CA ARG A 180 12.62 -9.24 4.62
C ARG A 180 11.43 -8.39 4.19
N PRO A 181 11.18 -8.23 2.88
CA PRO A 181 9.93 -7.67 2.39
C PRO A 181 8.73 -8.31 3.06
N SER A 182 7.83 -7.49 3.59
CA SER A 182 6.64 -7.95 4.31
C SER A 182 5.38 -7.29 3.80
N LEU A 183 4.32 -8.10 3.68
CA LEU A 183 3.01 -7.69 3.21
C LEU A 183 1.95 -8.07 4.24
N PHE A 184 1.30 -7.07 4.82
CA PHE A 184 0.13 -7.23 5.65
C PHE A 184 -1.12 -7.15 4.79
N LEU A 185 -2.03 -8.08 4.96
CA LEU A 185 -3.29 -8.14 4.24
C LEU A 185 -4.45 -8.10 5.24
N VAL A 186 -5.40 -7.21 4.99
CA VAL A 186 -6.60 -7.08 5.80
C VAL A 186 -7.83 -6.92 4.93
N GLY A 187 -8.90 -7.62 5.30
CA GLY A 187 -10.20 -7.44 4.66
C GLY A 187 -10.75 -6.05 5.00
N ARG A 188 -11.28 -5.34 4.01
CA ARG A 188 -11.84 -3.98 4.17
C ARG A 188 -12.85 -3.88 5.32
N GLU A 189 -13.70 -4.90 5.47
CA GLU A 189 -14.69 -4.96 6.55
C GLU A 189 -14.04 -5.09 7.94
N ARG A 190 -12.93 -5.81 8.05
CA ARG A 190 -12.18 -5.97 9.31
C ARG A 190 -11.40 -4.72 9.67
N ALA A 191 -10.80 -4.06 8.66
CA ALA A 191 -10.23 -2.74 8.82
C ALA A 191 -11.29 -1.71 9.25
N LYS A 192 -12.59 -2.06 9.16
CA LYS A 192 -13.75 -1.36 9.70
C LYS A 192 -13.88 0.11 9.30
N LEU A 193 -13.10 0.61 8.33
CA LEU A 193 -13.07 2.01 7.88
C LEU A 193 -14.46 2.51 7.46
N GLY A 194 -15.23 2.93 8.46
CA GLY A 194 -16.52 3.59 8.36
C GLY A 194 -16.42 5.00 8.93
N TYR A 195 -17.50 5.76 8.82
CA TYR A 195 -17.58 7.18 9.24
C TYR A 195 -17.29 7.43 10.73
N PHE A 196 -17.27 6.39 11.57
CA PHE A 196 -16.90 6.48 12.99
C PHE A 196 -15.38 6.44 13.24
N TRP A 197 -14.56 6.18 12.21
CA TRP A 197 -13.11 6.19 12.36
C TRP A 197 -12.58 7.61 12.51
N ARG A 198 -11.81 7.82 13.57
CA ARG A 198 -11.07 9.06 13.81
C ARG A 198 -9.58 8.79 13.62
N HIS A 199 -8.83 9.84 13.29
CA HIS A 199 -7.37 9.76 13.26
C HIS A 199 -6.87 9.20 14.60
N ALA A 200 -6.02 8.18 14.55
CA ALA A 200 -5.38 7.63 15.74
C ALA A 200 -4.17 8.50 16.10
N TYR A 201 -4.31 9.33 17.12
CA TYR A 201 -3.23 10.15 17.66
C TYR A 201 -3.24 10.14 19.19
N CYS A 202 -2.08 10.45 19.78
CA CYS A 202 -1.95 10.63 21.21
C CYS A 202 -1.94 12.12 21.54
N VAL A 203 -2.64 12.51 22.60
CA VAL A 203 -2.62 13.87 23.15
C VAL A 203 -2.21 13.72 24.62
N PRO A 204 -1.11 14.33 25.05
CA PRO A 204 -0.67 14.23 26.43
C PRO A 204 -1.62 15.06 27.28
N ARG A 205 -1.97 14.52 28.46
CA ARG A 205 -2.85 15.19 29.43
C ARG A 205 -2.10 16.16 30.35
N SER A 206 -0.77 16.19 30.28
CA SER A 206 0.11 17.07 31.05
C SER A 206 1.48 17.22 30.35
N GLY A 207 2.31 18.15 30.83
CA GLY A 207 3.68 18.36 30.36
C GLY A 207 3.83 19.36 29.19
N PRO A 208 5.06 19.54 28.68
CA PRO A 208 5.40 20.62 27.73
C PRO A 208 4.74 20.53 26.35
N TYR A 209 4.09 19.41 26.06
CA TYR A 209 3.38 19.16 24.80
C TYR A 209 1.87 19.03 24.99
N LEU A 210 1.33 19.52 26.11
CA LEU A 210 -0.11 19.53 26.40
C LEU A 210 -0.92 20.05 25.21
N GLY A 211 -1.94 19.31 24.80
CA GLY A 211 -2.81 19.67 23.68
C GLY A 211 -2.22 19.45 22.28
N CYS A 212 -0.94 19.06 22.17
CA CYS A 212 -0.33 18.70 20.89
C CYS A 212 -0.71 17.28 20.48
N VAL A 213 -0.89 17.08 19.17
CA VAL A 213 -0.90 15.77 18.54
C VAL A 213 0.53 15.23 18.59
N LEU A 214 0.72 14.11 19.27
CA LEU A 214 2.01 13.44 19.35
C LEU A 214 2.11 12.35 18.29
N ASN A 215 3.30 12.26 17.70
CA ASN A 215 3.70 11.07 16.97
C ASN A 215 3.74 9.89 17.97
N ALA A 216 2.93 8.87 17.72
CA ALA A 216 2.78 7.71 18.60
C ALA A 216 4.08 6.91 18.77
N GLU A 217 5.02 7.03 17.81
CA GLU A 217 6.34 6.43 17.90
C GLU A 217 7.29 7.31 18.70
N THR A 218 7.41 8.61 18.43
CA THR A 218 8.48 9.41 19.07
C THR A 218 8.06 10.07 20.39
N GLY A 219 6.75 10.17 20.65
CA GLY A 219 6.21 10.96 21.76
C GLY A 219 6.41 12.47 21.62
N LYS A 220 6.91 12.92 20.45
CA LYS A 220 7.13 14.34 20.14
C LYS A 220 5.93 14.91 19.37
N PRO A 221 5.68 16.23 19.44
CA PRO A 221 4.66 16.88 18.63
C PRO A 221 4.86 16.60 17.14
N VAL A 222 3.75 16.35 16.43
CA VAL A 222 3.74 16.34 14.97
C VAL A 222 3.89 17.79 14.49
N ILE A 223 4.83 18.03 13.57
CA ILE A 223 5.08 19.35 12.99
C ILE A 223 4.49 19.39 11.57
N VAL A 224 3.66 20.38 11.30
CA VAL A 224 3.06 20.66 9.98
C VAL A 224 3.27 22.15 9.71
N ASP A 225 3.86 22.49 8.56
CA ASP A 225 4.16 23.88 8.16
C ASP A 225 4.86 24.69 9.27
N GLU A 226 5.91 24.09 9.85
CA GLU A 226 6.72 24.64 10.96
C GLU A 226 5.97 24.85 12.29
N SER A 227 4.68 24.53 12.35
CA SER A 227 3.83 24.63 13.53
C SER A 227 3.58 23.27 14.18
N ARG A 228 3.36 23.23 15.50
CA ARG A 228 2.94 22.01 16.19
C ARG A 228 1.46 21.77 15.91
N LEU A 229 1.14 20.59 15.41
CA LEU A 229 -0.25 20.19 15.23
C LEU A 229 -0.90 20.04 16.61
N THR A 230 -1.92 20.84 16.87
CA THR A 230 -2.74 20.78 18.09
C THR A 230 -4.10 20.20 17.77
N VAL A 231 -4.76 19.62 18.77
CA VAL A 231 -6.16 19.21 18.60
C VAL A 231 -7.00 20.47 18.61
N ALA A 232 -7.84 20.66 17.59
CA ALA A 232 -8.82 21.74 17.58
C ALA A 232 -9.64 21.69 18.88
N ARG A 233 -9.70 22.81 19.61
CA ARG A 233 -10.66 22.97 20.70
C ARG A 233 -12.04 22.98 20.05
N VAL A 234 -12.82 21.93 20.32
CA VAL A 234 -14.26 21.91 20.03
C VAL A 234 -14.96 22.80 21.02
#